data_AF-A0A8H7S2V5-F1
#
_entry.id   AF-A0A8H7S2V5-F1
#
_cell.length_a   1.000
_cell.length_b   1.000
_cell.length_c   1.000
_cell.angle_alpha   90.00
_cell.angle_beta   90.00
_cell.angle_gamma   90.00
#
_symmetry.space_group_name_H-M   'P 1'
#
loop_
_entity.id
_entity.type
_entity.pdbx_description
1 polymer ?
#
loop_
_entity_poly.entity_id
_entity_poly.type
_entity_poly.pdbx_seq_one_letter_code
_entity_poly.pdbx_strand_id
1 'polypeptide(L)'
;MEQLISASHQQTLQKQRIPRLKTAFTIAKNPKGKAHRNSKSCDNCRKRKVRCNSNVEKPCTYCKKDNIECQFFSNRKKMGPPSKCYTESLEKRVHMLEELLDEERKKNQKNDNMTLGTDTFDSSNTSGVTLELERQEAELTQDVFLLPQPPSSTIIQLSQLHHNTTTVENTYCQSLYLVHEVPDLTLELAERMIEGFFYNSDTGSQVINIHDFLTQFYYQYPRPLDRYLFWAVCATGCHYLPAQSYLSDHMAISIAGRYMKKKCMGAMKHYYTKSNITTIQTLILLSALAPGLESTEGASANWLILGAAIRMCQDWELFYDANLQHLSKTEIQLRRRIAYIVYILDKFFSATCGKPFTIRDDDFNVELPLVYDIEPDNIFKLNTFTNGQLPVLLERAQKNINEKQPIYSDFLDIIFVSRLVGRILTLFYMPKTITNIGVNMGFEVDSSLIEWQTKREANVSSNNKAIDQLLYSGILLLRYLPATAKITTKENGDEQHLLNLCTIAANNIVDSLDSLPVPIIPSITDGLISLARVAFLQICDRTNDDYNSQARINLRRCLNICMRNEIAVPSQNSIAIKKLINK
;
A
#
# COMPACT_ATOMS: atom_id res chain seq x y z
N MET A 1 47.09 -41.11 -11.73
CA MET A 1 45.79 -40.47 -11.43
C MET A 1 45.73 -40.22 -9.93
N GLU A 2 46.54 -39.26 -9.49
CA GLU A 2 46.72 -38.89 -8.08
C GLU A 2 47.40 -37.50 -8.03
N GLN A 3 46.83 -36.53 -8.75
CA GLN A 3 47.18 -35.11 -8.65
C GLN A 3 45.94 -34.32 -9.08
N LEU A 4 45.25 -33.70 -8.12
CA LEU A 4 44.40 -32.48 -8.24
C LEU A 4 43.48 -32.30 -7.01
N ILE A 5 44.06 -32.34 -5.80
CA ILE A 5 43.51 -31.69 -4.60
C ILE A 5 44.65 -30.88 -3.98
N SER A 6 44.82 -29.62 -4.39
CA SER A 6 45.53 -28.55 -3.64
C SER A 6 45.69 -27.28 -4.49
N ALA A 7 44.65 -26.46 -4.59
CA ALA A 7 44.79 -25.02 -4.83
C ALA A 7 43.43 -24.31 -4.65
N SER A 8 43.45 -23.16 -3.98
CA SER A 8 42.35 -22.18 -3.76
C SER A 8 41.52 -22.29 -2.47
N HIS A 9 42.11 -22.78 -1.38
CA HIS A 9 41.65 -22.45 -0.02
C HIS A 9 42.63 -21.45 0.62
N GLN A 10 42.45 -20.15 0.35
CA GLN A 10 42.79 -19.00 1.22
C GLN A 10 42.75 -17.67 0.44
N GLN A 11 42.25 -16.62 1.09
CA GLN A 11 41.91 -15.26 0.59
C GLN A 11 40.50 -15.22 -0.05
N THR A 12 39.46 -14.58 0.51
CA THR A 12 39.43 -13.27 1.16
C THR A 12 38.17 -13.15 2.03
N LEU A 13 38.35 -13.06 3.36
CA LEU A 13 37.36 -12.55 4.29
C LEU A 13 37.62 -11.04 4.43
N GLN A 14 36.71 -10.16 3.97
CA GLN A 14 36.30 -8.95 4.69
C GLN A 14 35.28 -8.09 3.91
N LYS A 15 34.23 -7.69 4.65
CA LYS A 15 33.23 -6.62 4.42
C LYS A 15 32.14 -6.87 3.37
N GLN A 16 30.92 -7.17 3.84
CA GLN A 16 29.69 -6.56 3.33
C GLN A 16 28.52 -6.70 4.33
N ARG A 17 27.69 -5.64 4.35
CA ARG A 17 26.58 -5.38 5.27
C ARG A 17 25.37 -6.30 4.99
N ILE A 18 24.57 -6.50 6.04
CA ILE A 18 23.47 -7.47 6.21
C ILE A 18 22.22 -7.16 5.34
N PRO A 19 21.52 -8.17 4.76
CA PRO A 19 20.09 -8.08 4.42
C PRO A 19 19.19 -9.01 5.26
N ARG A 20 17.90 -8.65 5.31
CA ARG A 20 16.82 -9.05 6.23
C ARG A 20 16.16 -10.43 5.95
N LEU A 21 15.66 -11.01 7.05
CA LEU A 21 14.60 -12.04 7.26
C LEU A 21 14.77 -13.44 6.65
N LYS A 22 15.45 -14.32 7.40
CA LYS A 22 15.12 -15.76 7.53
C LYS A 22 14.91 -16.08 9.01
N THR A 23 13.79 -16.72 9.32
CA THR A 23 13.55 -17.51 10.55
C THR A 23 13.18 -18.89 10.00
N ALA A 24 13.86 -20.02 10.24
CA ALA A 24 14.64 -20.46 11.40
C ALA A 24 15.82 -21.39 11.00
N PHE A 25 16.50 -21.92 12.02
CA PHE A 25 17.63 -22.88 12.09
C PHE A 25 19.05 -22.31 12.22
N THR A 26 19.55 -22.27 13.46
CA THR A 26 20.74 -23.07 13.82
C THR A 26 20.85 -23.24 15.35
N ILE A 27 20.90 -24.51 15.77
CA ILE A 27 21.28 -24.98 17.09
C ILE A 27 22.78 -24.70 17.28
N ALA A 28 23.16 -23.98 18.35
CA ALA A 28 24.55 -23.82 18.74
C ALA A 28 24.95 -24.84 19.80
N LYS A 29 26.03 -25.56 19.50
CA LYS A 29 26.73 -26.53 20.34
C LYS A 29 27.22 -25.90 21.65
N ASN A 30 27.13 -26.67 22.73
CA ASN A 30 27.83 -26.43 23.99
C ASN A 30 29.34 -26.70 23.83
N PRO A 31 30.22 -25.88 24.43
CA PRO A 31 31.41 -26.46 25.05
C PRO A 31 31.62 -25.95 26.48
N LYS A 32 32.03 -26.92 27.32
CA LYS A 32 32.37 -26.79 28.73
C LYS A 32 33.61 -25.90 28.95
N GLY A 33 33.55 -25.08 30.01
CA GLY A 33 34.63 -24.80 30.96
C GLY A 33 35.92 -24.12 30.48
N LYS A 34 36.16 -22.89 30.97
CA LYS A 34 37.39 -22.48 31.68
C LYS A 34 37.23 -21.05 32.21
N ALA A 35 37.50 -20.87 33.51
CA ALA A 35 37.57 -19.58 34.17
C ALA A 35 38.86 -18.84 33.78
N HIS A 36 38.78 -17.53 33.49
CA HIS A 36 39.88 -16.61 33.76
C HIS A 36 39.40 -15.17 33.98
N ARG A 37 40.06 -14.53 34.95
CA ARG A 37 39.90 -13.18 35.52
C ARG A 37 39.63 -12.07 34.49
N ASN A 38 38.60 -11.27 34.76
CA ASN A 38 38.65 -9.80 34.65
C ASN A 38 37.49 -9.15 35.43
N SER A 39 37.83 -8.53 36.56
CA SER A 39 36.94 -7.76 37.44
C SER A 39 36.36 -6.56 36.68
N LYS A 40 35.12 -6.65 36.21
CA LYS A 40 34.43 -5.49 35.65
C LYS A 40 34.03 -4.56 36.80
N SER A 41 34.47 -3.30 36.76
CA SER A 41 34.01 -2.27 37.70
C SER A 41 32.54 -1.91 37.42
N CYS A 42 31.74 -1.60 38.45
CA CYS A 42 30.37 -1.12 38.26
C CYS A 42 30.36 0.26 37.57
N ASP A 43 29.23 0.63 36.97
CA ASP A 43 29.17 1.86 36.16
C ASP A 43 29.41 3.13 36.98
N ASN A 44 28.99 3.16 38.25
CA ASN A 44 29.25 4.30 39.13
C ASN A 44 30.72 4.43 39.51
N CYS A 45 31.38 3.34 39.92
CA CYS A 45 32.82 3.35 40.21
C CYS A 45 33.62 3.68 38.95
N ARG A 46 33.14 3.24 37.77
CA ARG A 46 33.77 3.54 36.49
C ARG A 46 33.61 5.01 36.08
N LYS A 47 32.43 5.60 36.26
CA LYS A 47 32.16 7.03 36.01
C LYS A 47 33.01 7.92 36.92
N ARG A 48 33.22 7.50 38.16
CA ARG A 48 34.07 8.17 39.15
C ARG A 48 35.56 7.82 39.04
N LYS A 49 35.93 6.87 38.17
CA LYS A 49 37.31 6.35 38.00
C LYS A 49 37.96 5.87 39.32
N VAL A 50 37.18 5.29 40.23
CA VAL A 50 37.65 4.69 41.49
C VAL A 50 37.68 3.16 41.41
N ARG A 51 38.50 2.51 42.24
CA ARG A 51 38.64 1.05 42.25
C ARG A 51 37.37 0.41 42.84
N CYS A 52 36.68 -0.38 42.03
CA CYS A 52 35.47 -1.08 42.45
C CYS A 52 35.82 -2.41 43.13
N ASN A 53 35.26 -2.66 44.31
CA ASN A 53 35.39 -3.92 45.05
C ASN A 53 34.14 -4.82 44.91
N SER A 54 33.36 -4.65 43.84
CA SER A 54 32.13 -5.42 43.58
C SER A 54 32.32 -6.94 43.41
N ASN A 55 33.58 -7.37 43.30
CA ASN A 55 33.94 -8.78 43.30
C ASN A 55 34.01 -9.40 44.70
N VAL A 56 34.01 -8.56 45.75
CA VAL A 56 34.12 -8.97 47.16
C VAL A 56 32.80 -8.74 47.89
N GLU A 57 32.12 -7.61 47.64
CA GLU A 57 30.85 -7.26 48.27
C GLU A 57 29.89 -6.63 47.25
N LYS A 58 28.60 -7.03 47.27
CA LYS A 58 27.53 -6.43 46.45
C LYS A 58 26.40 -5.95 47.35
N PRO A 59 26.04 -4.65 47.33
CA PRO A 59 26.61 -3.56 46.53
C PRO A 59 28.06 -3.21 46.94
N CYS A 60 28.87 -2.67 46.02
CA CYS A 60 30.25 -2.29 46.33
C CYS A 60 30.30 -1.19 47.41
N THR A 61 31.40 -1.09 48.16
CA THR A 61 31.51 -0.18 49.33
C THR A 61 31.20 1.27 48.99
N TYR A 62 31.61 1.75 47.82
CA TYR A 62 31.32 3.10 47.35
C TYR A 62 29.83 3.30 47.03
N CYS A 63 29.20 2.36 46.32
CA CYS A 63 27.76 2.40 46.04
C CYS A 63 26.92 2.29 47.33
N LYS A 64 27.38 1.49 48.31
CA LYS A 64 26.75 1.35 49.62
C LYS A 64 26.83 2.64 50.44
N LYS A 65 28.00 3.31 50.44
CA LYS A 65 28.23 4.58 51.15
C LYS A 65 27.39 5.72 50.58
N ASP A 66 27.24 5.76 49.26
CA ASP A 66 26.45 6.80 48.58
C ASP A 66 24.95 6.49 48.51
N ASN A 67 24.53 5.31 48.98
CA ASN A 67 23.17 4.82 48.89
C ASN A 67 22.60 4.81 47.45
N ILE A 68 23.42 4.40 46.48
CA ILE A 68 23.06 4.33 45.04
C ILE A 68 23.17 2.89 44.53
N GLU A 69 22.25 2.50 43.65
CA GLU A 69 22.19 1.17 43.08
C GLU A 69 23.45 0.80 42.25
N CYS A 70 23.99 -0.39 42.48
CA CYS A 70 25.27 -0.85 41.90
C CYS A 70 25.06 -1.70 40.64
N GLN A 71 24.86 -1.05 39.48
CA GLN A 71 24.56 -1.71 38.19
C GLN A 71 25.79 -1.87 37.26
N PHE A 72 25.71 -2.86 36.34
CA PHE A 72 26.74 -3.22 35.35
C PHE A 72 26.14 -3.32 33.94
N PHE A 73 25.86 -2.21 33.28
CA PHE A 73 25.33 -2.21 31.93
C PHE A 73 26.36 -2.76 30.93
N SER A 74 26.05 -3.91 30.36
CA SER A 74 26.78 -4.53 29.25
C SER A 74 26.01 -4.34 27.95
N ASN A 75 26.01 -3.12 27.41
CA ASN A 75 25.98 -2.84 25.97
C ASN A 75 25.89 -1.34 25.70
N ARG A 76 27.02 -0.71 25.38
CA ARG A 76 27.05 0.48 24.52
C ARG A 76 28.03 0.19 23.39
N LYS A 77 27.56 0.23 22.14
CA LYS A 77 28.44 0.24 20.97
C LYS A 77 29.22 1.56 20.99
N LYS A 78 30.55 1.49 21.04
CA LYS A 78 31.43 2.65 20.83
C LYS A 78 31.35 3.06 19.36
N MET A 79 31.01 4.32 19.07
CA MET A 79 31.32 4.94 17.78
C MET A 79 32.84 5.09 17.70
N GLY A 80 33.48 4.34 16.80
CA GLY A 80 34.85 4.62 16.38
C GLY A 80 34.85 5.57 15.16
N PRO A 81 35.98 6.25 14.86
CA PRO A 81 36.11 7.09 13.68
C PRO A 81 35.86 6.28 12.38
N PRO A 82 35.31 6.90 11.32
CA PRO A 82 35.05 6.21 10.05
C PRO A 82 36.36 5.63 9.47
N SER A 83 36.29 4.40 8.93
CA SER A 83 37.49 3.68 8.48
C SER A 83 38.18 4.41 7.34
N LYS A 84 39.52 4.48 7.36
CA LYS A 84 40.38 5.13 6.35
C LYS A 84 39.98 4.85 4.88
N CYS A 85 39.53 3.62 4.60
CA CYS A 85 39.04 3.18 3.29
C CYS A 85 37.74 3.89 2.82
N TYR A 86 36.89 4.33 3.75
CA TYR A 86 35.69 5.11 3.43
C TYR A 86 36.04 6.56 3.11
N THR A 87 37.02 7.14 3.83
CA THR A 87 37.54 8.47 3.55
C THR A 87 38.23 8.51 2.18
N GLU A 88 39.09 7.54 1.87
CA GLU A 88 39.74 7.43 0.55
C GLU A 88 38.72 7.22 -0.59
N SER A 89 37.62 6.50 -0.34
CA SER A 89 36.54 6.34 -1.33
C SER A 89 35.75 7.63 -1.55
N LEU A 90 35.59 8.45 -0.51
CA LEU A 90 34.94 9.75 -0.62
C LEU A 90 35.85 10.75 -1.33
N GLU A 91 37.14 10.77 -1.01
CA GLU A 91 38.15 11.61 -1.69
C GLU A 91 38.22 11.31 -3.19
N LYS A 92 38.21 10.04 -3.59
CA LYS A 92 38.14 9.65 -5.01
C LYS A 92 36.85 10.10 -5.69
N ARG A 93 35.71 10.02 -4.99
CA ARG A 93 34.41 10.44 -5.54
C ARG A 93 34.32 11.97 -5.66
N VAL A 94 34.91 12.70 -4.73
CA VAL A 94 35.03 14.17 -4.79
C VAL A 94 35.91 14.57 -5.97
N HIS A 95 37.09 13.98 -6.12
CA HIS A 95 37.98 14.26 -7.27
C HIS A 95 37.29 14.01 -8.62
N MET A 96 36.55 12.91 -8.74
CA MET A 96 35.83 12.58 -9.98
C MET A 96 34.68 13.57 -10.27
N LEU A 97 34.02 14.09 -9.23
CA LEU A 97 32.99 15.11 -9.38
C LEU A 97 33.59 16.48 -9.70
N GLU A 98 34.75 16.80 -9.14
CA GLU A 98 35.50 18.03 -9.46
C GLU A 98 35.97 18.04 -10.91
N GLU A 99 36.48 16.91 -11.43
CA GLU A 99 36.83 16.79 -12.86
C GLU A 99 35.61 16.99 -13.77
N LEU A 100 34.46 16.37 -13.44
CA LEU A 100 33.23 16.54 -14.21
C LEU A 100 32.72 18.00 -14.20
N LEU A 101 32.81 18.68 -13.05
CA LEU A 101 32.44 20.09 -12.94
C LEU A 101 33.38 20.99 -13.74
N ASP A 102 34.68 20.68 -13.80
CA ASP A 102 35.64 21.45 -14.61
C ASP A 102 35.45 21.22 -16.11
N GLU A 103 35.04 20.02 -16.53
CA GLU A 103 34.60 19.76 -17.91
C GLU A 103 33.34 20.55 -18.28
N GLU A 104 32.39 20.65 -17.36
CA GLU A 104 31.13 21.37 -17.53
C GLU A 104 31.37 22.90 -17.55
N ARG A 105 32.27 23.40 -16.71
CA ARG A 105 32.75 24.80 -16.75
C ARG A 105 33.46 25.15 -18.05
N LYS A 106 34.29 24.25 -18.58
CA LYS A 106 34.95 24.44 -19.89
C LYS A 106 33.95 24.44 -21.05
N LYS A 107 32.84 23.70 -20.95
CA LYS A 107 31.73 23.75 -21.92
C LYS A 107 30.99 25.08 -21.85
N ASN A 108 30.72 25.60 -20.66
CA ASN A 108 30.07 26.90 -20.50
C ASN A 108 30.96 28.06 -20.96
N GLN A 109 32.28 28.03 -20.69
CA GLN A 109 33.22 29.04 -21.18
C GLN A 109 33.38 29.07 -22.72
N LYS A 110 33.08 27.97 -23.42
CA LYS A 110 33.04 27.96 -24.90
C LYS A 110 31.76 28.59 -25.45
N ASN A 111 30.66 28.59 -24.70
CA ASN A 111 29.40 29.22 -25.11
C ASN A 111 29.42 30.74 -24.87
N ASP A 112 30.17 31.22 -23.87
CA ASP A 112 30.21 32.65 -23.50
C ASP A 112 31.19 33.48 -24.35
N ASN A 113 32.10 32.86 -25.12
CA ASN A 113 33.02 33.57 -26.02
C ASN A 113 32.39 34.01 -27.36
N MET A 114 31.07 33.86 -27.53
CA MET A 114 30.35 34.32 -28.73
C MET A 114 29.45 35.54 -28.50
N THR A 115 29.50 36.20 -27.33
CA THR A 115 28.66 37.38 -27.08
C THR A 115 29.35 38.47 -26.24
N LEU A 116 30.00 39.37 -26.98
CA LEU A 116 30.17 40.83 -26.79
C LEU A 116 30.98 41.38 -25.59
N GLY A 117 31.94 42.25 -25.93
CA GLY A 117 32.81 42.98 -25.01
C GLY A 117 32.24 44.27 -24.43
N THR A 118 33.07 44.82 -23.52
CA THR A 118 33.20 46.21 -23.04
C THR A 118 31.97 46.78 -22.31
N ASP A 119 32.01 47.37 -21.12
CA ASP A 119 33.10 47.74 -20.20
C ASP A 119 32.58 47.93 -18.76
N THR A 120 33.45 47.61 -17.79
CA THR A 120 33.67 48.20 -16.44
C THR A 120 32.47 48.48 -15.51
N PHE A 121 32.24 47.66 -14.47
CA PHE A 121 32.72 47.74 -13.07
C PHE A 121 32.15 48.88 -12.19
N ASP A 122 31.30 48.54 -11.21
CA ASP A 122 31.65 48.73 -9.78
C ASP A 122 30.86 47.79 -8.85
N SER A 123 31.45 47.54 -7.68
CA SER A 123 31.24 46.41 -6.78
C SER A 123 30.30 46.70 -5.62
N SER A 124 29.19 45.97 -5.53
CA SER A 124 28.54 45.59 -4.25
C SER A 124 27.34 44.67 -4.52
N ASN A 125 27.49 43.36 -4.38
CA ASN A 125 26.34 42.49 -4.12
C ASN A 125 26.76 41.20 -3.41
N THR A 126 26.58 41.20 -2.09
CA THR A 126 26.43 39.97 -1.28
C THR A 126 25.04 39.95 -0.63
N SER A 127 24.05 40.65 -1.20
CA SER A 127 22.72 40.84 -0.61
C SER A 127 21.55 40.49 -1.54
N GLY A 128 21.81 40.08 -2.79
CA GLY A 128 20.75 39.79 -3.78
C GLY A 128 20.17 38.36 -3.75
N VAL A 129 20.96 37.37 -3.31
CA VAL A 129 20.57 35.94 -3.43
C VAL A 129 19.47 35.55 -2.43
N THR A 130 19.34 36.26 -1.30
CA THR A 130 18.28 36.00 -0.32
C THR A 130 16.93 36.61 -0.72
N LEU A 131 16.92 37.72 -1.46
CA LEU A 131 15.67 38.37 -1.90
C LEU A 131 15.06 37.72 -3.15
N GLU A 132 15.85 37.07 -4.01
CA GLU A 132 15.32 36.33 -5.17
C GLU A 132 14.76 34.96 -4.80
N LEU A 133 15.25 34.33 -3.74
CA LEU A 133 14.68 33.07 -3.23
C LEU A 133 13.38 33.31 -2.44
N GLU A 134 13.29 34.39 -1.66
CA GLU A 134 12.02 34.78 -1.02
C GLU A 134 10.98 35.29 -2.05
N ARG A 135 11.43 35.89 -3.17
CA ARG A 135 10.54 36.30 -4.25
C ARG A 135 10.10 35.12 -5.14
N GLN A 136 10.93 34.09 -5.32
CA GLN A 136 10.53 32.83 -5.96
C GLN A 136 9.64 31.97 -5.05
N GLU A 137 9.82 31.99 -3.73
CA GLU A 137 8.90 31.37 -2.77
C GLU A 137 7.58 32.15 -2.65
N ALA A 138 7.60 33.48 -2.76
CA ALA A 138 6.39 34.31 -2.85
C ALA A 138 5.64 34.12 -4.18
N GLU A 139 6.33 34.06 -5.33
CA GLU A 139 5.70 33.81 -6.63
C GLU A 139 5.12 32.37 -6.72
N LEU A 140 5.67 31.37 -6.01
CA LEU A 140 5.07 30.04 -5.91
C LEU A 140 3.95 29.90 -4.87
N THR A 141 3.86 30.82 -3.90
CA THR A 141 2.82 30.80 -2.85
C THR A 141 1.66 31.77 -3.13
N GLN A 142 1.83 32.72 -4.04
CA GLN A 142 0.80 33.73 -4.37
C GLN A 142 -0.16 33.29 -5.50
N ASP A 143 0.19 32.27 -6.29
CA ASP A 143 -0.69 31.67 -7.31
C ASP A 143 -1.76 30.71 -6.73
N VAL A 144 -1.79 30.49 -5.41
CA VAL A 144 -2.77 29.59 -4.76
C VAL A 144 -3.89 30.34 -4.03
N PHE A 145 -3.83 31.69 -3.91
CA PHE A 145 -4.86 32.46 -3.19
C PHE A 145 -5.64 33.49 -4.02
N LEU A 146 -5.46 33.54 -5.33
CA LEU A 146 -6.41 34.21 -6.21
C LEU A 146 -6.83 33.22 -7.29
N LEU A 147 -8.08 32.77 -7.20
CA LEU A 147 -8.80 32.23 -8.35
C LEU A 147 -8.55 33.17 -9.53
N PRO A 148 -7.98 32.70 -10.67
CA PRO A 148 -8.19 33.41 -11.90
C PRO A 148 -9.68 33.23 -12.19
N GLN A 149 -10.48 34.24 -11.84
CA GLN A 149 -11.72 34.44 -12.56
C GLN A 149 -11.29 34.54 -14.03
N PRO A 150 -11.83 33.69 -14.92
CA PRO A 150 -11.43 33.75 -16.32
C PRO A 150 -11.65 35.17 -16.81
N PRO A 151 -10.77 35.72 -17.67
CA PRO A 151 -11.02 37.02 -18.26
C PRO A 151 -12.39 36.94 -18.92
N SER A 152 -13.24 37.93 -18.67
CA SER A 152 -14.63 37.94 -19.17
C SER A 152 -14.67 37.68 -20.68
N SER A 153 -13.59 38.00 -21.40
CA SER A 153 -13.40 37.70 -22.83
C SER A 153 -13.32 36.21 -23.19
N THR A 154 -12.83 35.30 -22.33
CA THR A 154 -12.73 33.85 -22.63
C THR A 154 -14.03 33.10 -22.32
N ILE A 155 -14.74 33.49 -21.26
CA ILE A 155 -16.14 33.07 -21.05
C ILE A 155 -16.99 33.56 -22.23
N ILE A 156 -16.79 34.80 -22.65
CA ILE A 156 -17.51 35.38 -23.77
C ILE A 156 -17.13 34.66 -25.08
N GLN A 157 -15.86 34.34 -25.35
CA GLN A 157 -15.47 33.61 -26.58
C GLN A 157 -15.98 32.16 -26.64
N LEU A 158 -15.99 31.43 -25.53
CA LEU A 158 -16.59 30.08 -25.46
C LEU A 158 -18.13 30.15 -25.55
N SER A 159 -18.76 31.21 -25.00
CA SER A 159 -20.20 31.46 -25.16
C SER A 159 -20.59 31.96 -26.56
N GLN A 160 -19.72 32.73 -27.23
CA GLN A 160 -19.96 33.34 -28.53
C GLN A 160 -19.72 32.38 -29.69
N LEU A 161 -18.84 31.39 -29.55
CA LEU A 161 -18.70 30.30 -30.52
C LEU A 161 -19.93 29.36 -30.54
N HIS A 162 -20.76 29.37 -29.49
CA HIS A 162 -21.87 28.42 -29.31
C HIS A 162 -23.27 29.05 -29.22
N HIS A 163 -23.42 30.36 -29.50
CA HIS A 163 -24.75 30.98 -29.60
C HIS A 163 -25.61 30.48 -30.78
N ASN A 164 -25.11 29.53 -31.58
CA ASN A 164 -25.82 28.98 -32.74
C ASN A 164 -26.26 27.52 -32.60
N THR A 165 -26.08 26.85 -31.46
CA THR A 165 -26.59 25.47 -31.25
C THR A 165 -27.50 25.38 -30.02
N THR A 166 -28.77 25.10 -30.27
CA THR A 166 -29.82 25.01 -29.26
C THR A 166 -29.79 23.66 -28.51
N THR A 167 -29.85 23.73 -27.18
CA THR A 167 -30.60 22.86 -26.24
C THR A 167 -30.02 21.60 -25.56
N VAL A 168 -28.80 21.11 -25.82
CA VAL A 168 -28.23 19.99 -25.00
C VAL A 168 -26.76 20.17 -24.61
N GLU A 169 -26.00 21.01 -25.32
CA GLU A 169 -24.53 21.12 -25.19
C GLU A 169 -24.05 21.94 -23.98
N ASN A 170 -24.89 22.79 -23.38
CA ASN A 170 -24.47 23.65 -22.25
C ASN A 170 -24.25 22.89 -20.93
N THR A 171 -24.77 21.68 -20.78
CA THR A 171 -24.69 20.89 -19.55
C THR A 171 -23.35 20.14 -19.41
N TYR A 172 -22.66 19.89 -20.53
CA TYR A 172 -21.40 19.14 -20.59
C TYR A 172 -20.14 20.01 -20.56
N CYS A 173 -20.28 21.34 -20.68
CA CYS A 173 -19.17 22.27 -20.85
C CYS A 173 -18.16 22.32 -19.68
N GLN A 174 -18.48 21.74 -18.53
CA GLN A 174 -17.75 21.94 -17.27
C GLN A 174 -16.96 20.71 -16.78
N SER A 175 -17.36 19.49 -17.12
CA SER A 175 -16.55 18.27 -16.92
C SER A 175 -15.32 18.24 -17.84
N LEU A 176 -15.42 18.93 -18.99
CA LEU A 176 -14.35 19.10 -19.98
C LEU A 176 -13.06 19.66 -19.38
N TYR A 177 -13.12 20.51 -18.34
CA TYR A 177 -11.91 21.05 -17.72
C TYR A 177 -11.00 19.95 -17.18
N LEU A 178 -11.54 19.04 -16.35
CA LEU A 178 -10.77 17.94 -15.76
C LEU A 178 -10.25 16.96 -16.81
N VAL A 179 -11.03 16.78 -17.88
CA VAL A 179 -10.70 15.91 -19.01
C VAL A 179 -9.57 16.50 -19.85
N HIS A 180 -9.62 17.79 -20.20
CA HIS A 180 -8.63 18.47 -21.04
C HIS A 180 -7.24 18.61 -20.38
N GLU A 181 -7.14 18.49 -19.05
CA GLU A 181 -5.84 18.46 -18.36
C GLU A 181 -5.04 17.17 -18.60
N VAL A 182 -5.69 16.13 -19.10
CA VAL A 182 -5.08 14.84 -19.42
C VAL A 182 -4.90 14.75 -20.93
N PRO A 183 -3.66 14.57 -21.44
CA PRO A 183 -3.42 14.43 -22.87
C PRO A 183 -4.26 13.31 -23.48
N ASP A 184 -4.90 13.61 -24.61
CA ASP A 184 -5.68 12.67 -25.44
C ASP A 184 -6.85 11.97 -24.71
N LEU A 185 -7.29 12.47 -23.54
CA LEU A 185 -8.47 11.97 -22.85
C LEU A 185 -9.72 12.66 -23.40
N THR A 186 -10.68 11.87 -23.87
CA THR A 186 -12.01 12.37 -24.22
C THR A 186 -12.99 12.18 -23.06
N LEU A 187 -14.12 12.89 -23.10
CA LEU A 187 -15.17 12.72 -22.08
C LEU A 187 -15.69 11.27 -22.07
N GLU A 188 -15.90 10.67 -23.24
CA GLU A 188 -16.35 9.28 -23.37
C GLU A 188 -15.36 8.29 -22.74
N LEU A 189 -14.06 8.50 -22.92
CA LEU A 189 -13.04 7.67 -22.27
C LEU A 189 -13.04 7.87 -20.74
N ALA A 190 -13.20 9.11 -20.26
CA ALA A 190 -13.30 9.39 -18.84
C ALA A 190 -14.54 8.71 -18.22
N GLU A 191 -15.71 8.81 -18.86
CA GLU A 191 -16.94 8.16 -18.42
C GLU A 191 -16.80 6.64 -18.37
N ARG A 192 -16.13 6.03 -19.36
CA ARG A 192 -15.82 4.59 -19.34
C ARG A 192 -14.92 4.20 -18.17
N MET A 193 -13.90 5.00 -17.87
CA MET A 193 -13.04 4.76 -16.70
C MET A 193 -13.84 4.87 -15.40
N ILE A 194 -14.71 5.87 -15.29
CA ILE A 194 -15.62 6.05 -14.15
C ILE A 194 -16.59 4.85 -14.04
N GLU A 195 -17.12 4.36 -15.17
CA GLU A 195 -17.97 3.18 -15.19
C GLU A 195 -17.23 1.93 -14.70
N GLY A 196 -16.01 1.71 -15.20
CA GLY A 196 -15.14 0.64 -14.74
C GLY A 196 -14.88 0.71 -13.23
N PHE A 197 -14.70 1.92 -12.69
CA PHE A 197 -14.55 2.11 -11.26
C PHE A 197 -15.80 1.78 -10.45
N PHE A 198 -16.98 2.25 -10.84
CA PHE A 198 -18.19 2.09 -10.01
C PHE A 198 -18.91 0.76 -10.21
N TYR A 199 -18.92 0.22 -11.42
CA TYR A 199 -19.77 -0.91 -11.79
C TYR A 199 -18.99 -2.21 -12.04
N ASN A 200 -17.67 -2.12 -12.27
CA ASN A 200 -16.82 -3.30 -12.43
C ASN A 200 -15.85 -3.50 -11.25
N SER A 201 -15.71 -2.54 -10.33
CA SER A 201 -14.92 -2.69 -9.12
C SER A 201 -15.76 -3.23 -7.97
N ASP A 202 -15.38 -4.39 -7.44
CA ASP A 202 -16.04 -4.99 -6.28
C ASP A 202 -15.77 -4.23 -4.97
N THR A 203 -14.71 -3.40 -4.88
CA THR A 203 -14.32 -2.81 -3.57
C THR A 203 -13.61 -1.45 -3.57
N GLY A 204 -13.30 -0.86 -4.73
CA GLY A 204 -12.77 0.51 -4.78
C GLY A 204 -13.86 1.57 -4.64
N SER A 205 -15.07 1.24 -5.09
CA SER A 205 -16.20 2.16 -5.24
C SER A 205 -16.84 2.59 -3.91
N GLN A 206 -16.74 1.80 -2.84
CA GLN A 206 -17.47 2.06 -1.58
C GLN A 206 -16.99 3.31 -0.85
N VAL A 207 -15.76 3.75 -1.14
CA VAL A 207 -15.17 4.93 -0.52
C VAL A 207 -15.76 6.22 -1.06
N ILE A 208 -16.54 6.16 -2.15
CA ILE A 208 -17.15 7.30 -2.84
C ILE A 208 -18.66 7.08 -2.95
N ASN A 209 -19.43 8.14 -2.71
CA ASN A 209 -20.85 8.14 -3.08
C ASN A 209 -20.94 8.42 -4.60
N ILE A 210 -21.43 7.44 -5.36
CA ILE A 210 -21.50 7.52 -6.82
C ILE A 210 -22.35 8.71 -7.29
N HIS A 211 -23.51 8.93 -6.66
CA HIS A 211 -24.42 9.98 -7.05
C HIS A 211 -23.79 11.36 -6.82
N ASP A 212 -23.18 11.60 -5.65
CA ASP A 212 -22.51 12.86 -5.34
C ASP A 212 -21.30 13.09 -6.25
N PHE A 213 -20.51 12.05 -6.52
CA PHE A 213 -19.36 12.14 -7.42
C PHE A 213 -19.77 12.51 -8.84
N LEU A 214 -20.76 11.82 -9.40
CA LEU A 214 -21.26 12.09 -10.75
C LEU A 214 -21.94 13.47 -10.83
N THR A 215 -22.64 13.88 -9.78
CA THR A 215 -23.24 15.22 -9.71
C THR A 215 -22.16 16.31 -9.73
N GLN A 216 -21.06 16.14 -8.99
CA GLN A 216 -19.92 17.05 -9.02
C GLN A 216 -19.16 17.00 -10.35
N PHE A 217 -19.06 15.83 -10.96
CA PHE A 217 -18.39 15.64 -12.25
C PHE A 217 -19.12 16.34 -13.38
N TYR A 218 -20.43 16.10 -13.53
CA TYR A 218 -21.23 16.66 -14.62
C TYR A 218 -21.64 18.11 -14.37
N TYR A 219 -22.02 18.47 -13.13
CA TYR A 219 -22.69 19.74 -12.83
C TYR A 219 -21.92 20.66 -11.88
N GLN A 220 -20.73 20.24 -11.40
CA GLN A 220 -19.96 20.99 -10.39
C GLN A 220 -20.77 21.37 -9.15
N TYR A 221 -21.77 20.55 -8.79
CA TYR A 221 -22.71 20.83 -7.71
C TYR A 221 -22.54 19.84 -6.55
N PRO A 222 -22.62 20.30 -5.27
CA PRO A 222 -22.72 21.70 -4.83
C PRO A 222 -21.42 22.49 -4.98
N ARG A 223 -20.33 21.80 -5.35
CA ARG A 223 -19.00 22.35 -5.59
C ARG A 223 -18.30 21.52 -6.68
N PRO A 224 -17.28 22.06 -7.36
CA PRO A 224 -16.52 21.30 -8.35
C PRO A 224 -15.86 20.07 -7.74
N LEU A 225 -15.77 19.01 -8.55
CA LEU A 225 -15.09 17.77 -8.19
C LEU A 225 -13.60 18.03 -7.95
N ASP A 226 -13.05 17.43 -6.89
CA ASP A 226 -11.62 17.49 -6.61
C ASP A 226 -10.83 16.79 -7.73
N ARG A 227 -9.86 17.50 -8.31
CA ARG A 227 -9.10 17.01 -9.47
C ARG A 227 -8.34 15.70 -9.18
N TYR A 228 -7.84 15.56 -7.96
CA TYR A 228 -7.03 14.41 -7.58
C TYR A 228 -7.90 13.20 -7.30
N LEU A 229 -9.08 13.43 -6.71
CA LEU A 229 -10.10 12.41 -6.58
C LEU A 229 -10.55 11.90 -7.96
N PHE A 230 -10.81 12.81 -8.91
CA PHE A 230 -11.12 12.46 -10.30
C PHE A 230 -10.02 11.58 -10.92
N TRP A 231 -8.77 12.03 -10.87
CA TRP A 231 -7.63 11.27 -11.40
C TRP A 231 -7.46 9.92 -10.72
N ALA A 232 -7.67 9.82 -9.40
CA ALA A 232 -7.57 8.57 -8.66
C ALA A 232 -8.70 7.60 -9.04
N VAL A 233 -9.93 8.08 -9.22
CA VAL A 233 -11.08 7.29 -9.70
C VAL A 233 -10.81 6.75 -11.10
N CYS A 234 -10.43 7.61 -12.04
CA CYS A 234 -10.17 7.19 -13.41
C CYS A 234 -8.99 6.22 -13.49
N ALA A 235 -7.86 6.54 -12.82
CA ALA A 235 -6.71 5.64 -12.78
C ALA A 235 -7.01 4.29 -12.10
N THR A 236 -7.95 4.24 -11.17
CA THR A 236 -8.41 2.97 -10.60
C THR A 236 -9.32 2.23 -11.58
N GLY A 237 -10.27 2.95 -12.18
CA GLY A 237 -11.26 2.41 -13.10
C GLY A 237 -10.69 1.78 -14.36
N CYS A 238 -9.57 2.29 -14.91
CA CYS A 238 -8.94 1.67 -16.07
C CYS A 238 -8.49 0.22 -15.84
N HIS A 239 -8.18 -0.15 -14.59
CA HIS A 239 -7.79 -1.53 -14.26
C HIS A 239 -8.98 -2.51 -14.27
N TYR A 240 -10.21 -2.00 -14.15
CA TYR A 240 -11.44 -2.80 -14.11
C TYR A 240 -12.18 -2.85 -15.46
N LEU A 241 -11.56 -2.33 -16.52
CA LEU A 241 -12.10 -2.44 -17.87
C LEU A 241 -11.52 -3.68 -18.58
N PRO A 242 -12.37 -4.59 -19.09
CA PRO A 242 -11.90 -5.79 -19.79
C PRO A 242 -11.18 -5.42 -21.08
N ALA A 243 -9.96 -5.93 -21.26
CA ALA A 243 -9.10 -5.63 -22.41
C ALA A 243 -9.75 -5.95 -23.77
N GLN A 244 -10.65 -6.94 -23.79
CA GLN A 244 -11.27 -7.47 -25.00
C GLN A 244 -12.42 -6.61 -25.52
N SER A 245 -13.05 -5.81 -24.66
CA SER A 245 -14.19 -4.98 -25.03
C SER A 245 -13.80 -3.69 -25.75
N TYR A 246 -12.52 -3.28 -25.70
CA TYR A 246 -12.09 -1.93 -26.08
C TYR A 246 -10.76 -1.89 -26.84
N LEU A 247 -10.51 -2.84 -27.74
CA LEU A 247 -9.22 -3.01 -28.45
C LEU A 247 -8.64 -1.73 -29.08
N SER A 248 -9.47 -0.84 -29.63
CA SER A 248 -9.02 0.44 -30.22
C SER A 248 -8.57 1.46 -29.17
N ASP A 249 -9.27 1.50 -28.04
CA ASP A 249 -9.17 2.57 -27.04
C ASP A 249 -8.35 2.14 -25.81
N HIS A 250 -8.06 0.84 -25.68
CA HIS A 250 -7.37 0.24 -24.54
C HIS A 250 -6.01 0.89 -24.28
N MET A 251 -5.26 1.22 -25.34
CA MET A 251 -3.98 1.89 -25.22
C MET A 251 -4.12 3.31 -24.66
N ALA A 252 -5.10 4.09 -25.15
CA ALA A 252 -5.37 5.45 -24.68
C ALA A 252 -5.79 5.44 -23.19
N ILE A 253 -6.71 4.54 -22.81
CA ILE A 253 -7.16 4.35 -21.43
C ILE A 253 -5.98 3.99 -20.51
N SER A 254 -5.11 3.07 -20.93
CA SER A 254 -3.93 2.66 -20.16
C SER A 254 -2.89 3.79 -20.01
N ILE A 255 -2.66 4.58 -21.07
CA ILE A 255 -1.76 5.73 -21.02
C ILE A 255 -2.32 6.80 -20.06
N ALA A 256 -3.60 7.16 -20.23
CA ALA A 256 -4.27 8.15 -19.41
C ALA A 256 -4.29 7.76 -17.93
N GLY A 257 -4.65 6.50 -17.63
CA GLY A 257 -4.62 5.95 -16.26
C GLY A 257 -3.24 6.03 -15.62
N ARG A 258 -2.18 5.64 -16.33
CA ARG A 258 -0.79 5.75 -15.85
C ARG A 258 -0.35 7.20 -15.64
N TYR A 259 -0.74 8.10 -16.54
CA TYR A 259 -0.46 9.53 -16.43
C TYR A 259 -1.10 10.13 -15.17
N MET A 260 -2.41 9.89 -14.98
CA MET A 260 -3.16 10.38 -13.82
C MET A 260 -2.61 9.82 -12.51
N LYS A 261 -2.31 8.53 -12.45
CA LYS A 261 -1.64 7.90 -11.29
C LYS A 261 -0.32 8.61 -10.96
N LYS A 262 0.53 8.85 -11.96
CA LYS A 262 1.82 9.53 -11.78
C LYS A 262 1.63 10.97 -11.26
N LYS A 263 0.66 11.69 -11.80
CA LYS A 263 0.32 13.06 -11.35
C LYS A 263 -0.18 13.08 -9.90
N CYS A 264 -1.10 12.18 -9.54
CA CYS A 264 -1.56 12.04 -8.16
C CYS A 264 -0.44 11.69 -7.19
N MET A 265 0.49 10.79 -7.56
CA MET A 265 1.64 10.46 -6.72
C MET A 265 2.60 11.64 -6.56
N GLY A 266 2.81 12.44 -7.60
CA GLY A 266 3.64 13.66 -7.53
C GLY A 266 3.04 14.75 -6.63
N ALA A 267 1.72 14.82 -6.55
CA ALA A 267 1.00 15.78 -5.71
C ALA A 267 0.94 15.38 -4.21
N MET A 268 1.55 14.26 -3.81
CA MET A 268 1.49 13.76 -2.42
C MET A 268 1.90 14.78 -1.36
N LYS A 269 2.85 15.69 -1.66
CA LYS A 269 3.27 16.73 -0.71
C LYS A 269 2.10 17.63 -0.26
N HIS A 270 1.12 17.87 -1.13
CA HIS A 270 -0.04 18.69 -0.82
C HIS A 270 -1.06 17.96 0.07
N TYR A 271 -1.23 16.65 -0.10
CA TYR A 271 -2.16 15.85 0.69
C TYR A 271 -1.86 15.86 2.19
N TYR A 272 -0.58 15.94 2.58
CA TYR A 272 -0.20 15.84 3.99
C TYR A 272 -0.44 17.09 4.83
N THR A 273 -0.82 18.22 4.21
CA THR A 273 -0.93 19.50 4.92
C THR A 273 -2.27 19.72 5.60
N LYS A 274 -3.34 19.07 5.13
CA LYS A 274 -4.69 19.21 5.69
C LYS A 274 -5.50 17.94 5.51
N SER A 275 -6.02 17.41 6.61
CA SER A 275 -6.99 16.31 6.57
C SER A 275 -8.31 16.76 5.97
N ASN A 276 -8.82 16.00 5.01
CA ASN A 276 -10.16 16.13 4.45
C ASN A 276 -10.60 14.82 3.78
N ILE A 277 -11.91 14.65 3.61
CA ILE A 277 -12.51 13.43 3.04
C ILE A 277 -11.97 13.12 1.63
N THR A 278 -11.86 14.11 0.75
CA THR A 278 -11.38 13.88 -0.63
C THR A 278 -9.94 13.42 -0.66
N THR A 279 -9.09 13.93 0.23
CA THR A 279 -7.70 13.51 0.36
C THR A 279 -7.60 12.10 0.93
N ILE A 280 -8.41 11.77 1.93
CA ILE A 280 -8.50 10.41 2.48
C ILE A 280 -8.90 9.43 1.39
N GLN A 281 -9.98 9.72 0.64
CA GLN A 281 -10.44 8.91 -0.49
C GLN A 281 -9.33 8.73 -1.54
N THR A 282 -8.68 9.81 -1.96
CA THR A 282 -7.57 9.78 -2.92
C THR A 282 -6.42 8.90 -2.42
N LEU A 283 -6.00 9.03 -1.16
CA LEU A 283 -4.91 8.22 -0.60
C LEU A 283 -5.30 6.73 -0.53
N ILE A 284 -6.55 6.41 -0.19
CA ILE A 284 -7.06 5.04 -0.19
C ILE A 284 -6.97 4.45 -1.60
N LEU A 285 -7.46 5.16 -2.62
CA LEU A 285 -7.39 4.72 -4.01
C LEU A 285 -5.95 4.59 -4.50
N LEU A 286 -5.06 5.53 -4.14
CA LEU A 286 -3.63 5.44 -4.47
C LEU A 286 -2.94 4.26 -3.78
N SER A 287 -3.37 3.89 -2.57
CA SER A 287 -2.85 2.70 -1.87
C SER A 287 -3.23 1.42 -2.62
N ALA A 288 -4.45 1.36 -3.18
CA ALA A 288 -4.90 0.25 -4.03
C ALA A 288 -4.16 0.21 -5.38
N LEU A 289 -3.71 1.37 -5.87
CA LEU A 289 -2.93 1.50 -7.10
C LEU A 289 -1.42 1.34 -6.90
N ALA A 290 -0.90 1.29 -5.67
CA ALA A 290 0.54 1.29 -5.46
C ALA A 290 1.19 0.06 -6.12
N PRO A 291 2.39 0.20 -6.74
CA PRO A 291 3.06 -0.91 -7.41
C PRO A 291 3.30 -2.08 -6.44
N GLY A 292 3.06 -3.30 -6.94
CA GLY A 292 2.80 -4.54 -6.19
C GLY A 292 3.51 -4.70 -4.84
N LEU A 293 2.75 -5.28 -3.89
CA LEU A 293 3.13 -5.58 -2.50
C LEU A 293 4.43 -6.39 -2.35
N GLU A 294 4.86 -7.01 -3.43
CA GLU A 294 6.01 -7.90 -3.52
C GLU A 294 7.33 -7.13 -3.85
N SER A 295 7.25 -5.88 -4.32
CA SER A 295 8.43 -5.01 -4.44
C SER A 295 8.74 -4.30 -3.11
N THR A 296 9.99 -4.27 -2.67
CA THR A 296 10.35 -3.67 -1.37
C THR A 296 10.09 -2.16 -1.31
N GLU A 297 10.23 -1.47 -2.45
CA GLU A 297 9.96 -0.04 -2.58
C GLU A 297 8.45 0.22 -2.65
N GLY A 298 7.70 -0.56 -3.44
CA GLY A 298 6.24 -0.44 -3.58
C GLY A 298 5.50 -0.75 -2.29
N ALA A 299 5.87 -1.82 -1.58
CA ALA A 299 5.30 -2.15 -0.28
C ALA A 299 5.54 -1.05 0.76
N SER A 300 6.73 -0.43 0.76
CA SER A 300 7.03 0.66 1.69
C SER A 300 6.23 1.92 1.37
N ALA A 301 6.11 2.26 0.08
CA ALA A 301 5.31 3.40 -0.36
C ALA A 301 3.82 3.20 -0.02
N ASN A 302 3.26 2.03 -0.35
CA ASN A 302 1.88 1.70 -0.04
C ASN A 302 1.58 1.78 1.46
N TRP A 303 2.46 1.20 2.30
CA TRP A 303 2.35 1.29 3.75
C TRP A 303 2.30 2.73 4.28
N LEU A 304 3.11 3.62 3.71
CA LEU A 304 3.15 5.02 4.12
C LEU A 304 1.90 5.78 3.67
N ILE A 305 1.42 5.56 2.44
CA ILE A 305 0.21 6.16 1.89
C ILE A 305 -1.01 5.73 2.70
N LEU A 306 -1.17 4.42 2.91
CA LEU A 306 -2.27 3.87 3.71
C LEU A 306 -2.19 4.37 5.16
N GLY A 307 -1.00 4.38 5.76
CA GLY A 307 -0.80 4.92 7.10
C GLY A 307 -1.11 6.42 7.21
N ALA A 308 -0.92 7.20 6.15
CA ALA A 308 -1.38 8.59 6.11
C ALA A 308 -2.90 8.69 6.05
N ALA A 309 -3.56 7.90 5.20
CA ALA A 309 -5.02 7.84 5.15
C ALA A 309 -5.62 7.47 6.53
N ILE A 310 -5.06 6.45 7.20
CA ILE A 310 -5.49 6.04 8.56
C ILE A 310 -5.39 7.19 9.55
N ARG A 311 -4.25 7.91 9.57
CA ARG A 311 -4.04 9.04 10.48
C ARG A 311 -4.98 10.21 10.17
N MET A 312 -5.28 10.44 8.91
CA MET A 312 -6.24 11.48 8.50
C MET A 312 -7.68 11.08 8.86
N CYS A 313 -8.04 9.79 8.80
CA CYS A 313 -9.31 9.29 9.33
C CYS A 313 -9.43 9.51 10.85
N GLN A 314 -8.34 9.30 11.60
CA GLN A 314 -8.29 9.56 13.04
C GLN A 314 -8.41 11.06 13.35
N ASP A 315 -7.71 11.91 12.61
CA ASP A 315 -7.79 13.38 12.73
C ASP A 315 -9.20 13.92 12.41
N TRP A 316 -9.93 13.26 11.51
CA TRP A 316 -11.35 13.52 11.22
C TRP A 316 -12.33 12.76 12.11
N GLU A 317 -11.83 12.04 13.12
CA GLU A 317 -12.61 11.28 14.11
C GLU A 317 -13.59 10.27 13.48
N LEU A 318 -13.23 9.68 12.34
CA LEU A 318 -14.11 8.77 11.59
C LEU A 318 -14.29 7.39 12.25
N PHE A 319 -13.57 7.10 13.33
CA PHE A 319 -13.63 5.81 14.03
C PHE A 319 -14.66 5.76 15.17
N TYR A 320 -15.51 6.79 15.26
CA TYR A 320 -16.58 6.89 16.25
C TYR A 320 -17.84 7.53 15.63
N ASP A 321 -18.99 6.88 15.76
CA ASP A 321 -20.26 7.43 15.25
C ASP A 321 -20.82 8.61 16.08
N ALA A 322 -20.37 8.76 17.33
CA ALA A 322 -20.87 9.79 18.24
C ALA A 322 -20.78 11.21 17.66
N ASN A 323 -19.77 11.46 16.82
CA ASN A 323 -19.51 12.77 16.23
C ASN A 323 -20.23 12.98 14.89
N LEU A 324 -21.02 12.01 14.42
CA LEU A 324 -21.68 12.06 13.11
C LEU A 324 -23.15 12.53 13.18
N GLN A 325 -23.72 12.72 14.38
CA GLN A 325 -25.16 12.97 14.58
C GLN A 325 -25.70 14.23 13.90
N HIS A 326 -24.84 15.22 13.62
CA HIS A 326 -25.20 16.50 12.99
C HIS A 326 -25.10 16.49 11.46
N LEU A 327 -24.63 15.39 10.87
CA LEU A 327 -24.41 15.26 9.43
C LEU A 327 -25.63 14.65 8.73
N SER A 328 -25.72 14.84 7.41
CA SER A 328 -26.75 14.18 6.61
C SER A 328 -26.59 12.66 6.65
N LYS A 329 -27.68 11.92 6.43
CA LYS A 329 -27.66 10.45 6.41
C LYS A 329 -26.68 9.91 5.36
N THR A 330 -26.60 10.55 4.20
CA THR A 330 -25.65 10.18 3.14
C THR A 330 -24.20 10.35 3.56
N GLU A 331 -23.87 11.47 4.24
CA GLU A 331 -22.52 11.74 4.73
C GLU A 331 -22.12 10.77 5.86
N ILE A 332 -23.05 10.43 6.76
CA ILE A 332 -22.82 9.42 7.80
C ILE A 332 -22.45 8.08 7.15
N GLN A 333 -23.23 7.62 6.15
CA GLN A 333 -22.94 6.36 5.47
C GLN A 333 -21.61 6.40 4.72
N LEU A 334 -21.28 7.50 4.04
CA LEU A 334 -19.99 7.69 3.37
C LEU A 334 -18.83 7.54 4.36
N ARG A 335 -18.90 8.19 5.52
CA ARG A 335 -17.85 8.15 6.56
C ARG A 335 -17.70 6.77 7.17
N ARG A 336 -18.80 6.06 7.43
CA ARG A 336 -18.77 4.66 7.88
C ARG A 336 -18.05 3.77 6.87
N ARG A 337 -18.37 3.91 5.57
CA ARG A 337 -17.69 3.15 4.50
C ARG A 337 -16.20 3.47 4.43
N ILE A 338 -15.81 4.74 4.52
CA ILE A 338 -14.39 5.15 4.56
C ILE A 338 -13.68 4.56 5.79
N ALA A 339 -14.29 4.59 6.97
CA ALA A 339 -13.70 4.02 8.19
C ALA A 339 -13.46 2.51 8.04
N TYR A 340 -14.43 1.79 7.51
CA TYR A 340 -14.31 0.35 7.30
C TYR A 340 -13.35 -0.04 6.18
N ILE A 341 -13.23 0.74 5.11
CA ILE A 341 -12.26 0.43 4.05
C ILE A 341 -10.82 0.51 4.58
N VAL A 342 -10.49 1.54 5.38
CA VAL A 342 -9.13 1.65 5.94
C VAL A 342 -8.88 0.56 6.98
N TYR A 343 -9.90 0.17 7.73
CA TYR A 343 -9.84 -0.97 8.65
C TYR A 343 -9.52 -2.28 7.92
N ILE A 344 -10.19 -2.54 6.80
CA ILE A 344 -9.97 -3.70 5.93
C ILE A 344 -8.54 -3.65 5.39
N LEU A 345 -8.18 -2.56 4.71
CA LEU A 345 -6.88 -2.42 4.04
C LEU A 345 -5.72 -2.56 5.03
N ASP A 346 -5.81 -1.97 6.22
CA ASP A 346 -4.77 -2.06 7.25
C ASP A 346 -4.47 -3.52 7.65
N LYS A 347 -5.52 -4.36 7.79
CA LYS A 347 -5.39 -5.77 8.18
C LYS A 347 -4.91 -6.66 7.04
N PHE A 348 -5.50 -6.52 5.86
CA PHE A 348 -5.07 -7.30 4.69
C PHE A 348 -3.65 -6.95 4.26
N PHE A 349 -3.30 -5.66 4.23
CA PHE A 349 -1.94 -5.23 3.94
C PHE A 349 -0.94 -5.79 4.95
N SER A 350 -1.29 -5.72 6.24
CA SER A 350 -0.45 -6.26 7.31
C SER A 350 -0.23 -7.77 7.17
N ALA A 351 -1.25 -8.52 6.77
CA ALA A 351 -1.14 -9.95 6.48
C ALA A 351 -0.18 -10.23 5.32
N THR A 352 -0.27 -9.46 4.23
CA THR A 352 0.57 -9.66 3.04
C THR A 352 2.03 -9.28 3.27
N CYS A 353 2.29 -8.16 3.96
CA CYS A 353 3.63 -7.61 4.11
C CYS A 353 4.32 -7.96 5.43
N GLY A 354 3.64 -8.66 6.34
CA GLY A 354 4.14 -8.96 7.68
C GLY A 354 4.40 -7.70 8.52
N LYS A 355 3.58 -6.66 8.33
CA LYS A 355 3.63 -5.40 9.08
C LYS A 355 2.64 -5.46 10.24
N PRO A 356 2.88 -4.72 11.35
CA PRO A 356 1.86 -4.56 12.38
C PRO A 356 0.76 -3.64 11.87
N PHE A 357 -0.49 -4.06 11.95
CA PHE A 357 -1.64 -3.19 11.65
C PHE A 357 -1.78 -2.10 12.72
N THR A 358 -2.36 -0.96 12.34
CA THR A 358 -2.46 0.25 13.17
C THR A 358 -3.79 0.34 13.92
N ILE A 359 -4.89 -0.09 13.29
CA ILE A 359 -6.24 0.05 13.82
C ILE A 359 -6.59 -1.17 14.68
N ARG A 360 -6.63 -0.95 15.99
CA ARG A 360 -7.06 -1.94 16.98
C ARG A 360 -8.57 -1.96 17.09
N ASP A 361 -9.12 -3.13 17.36
CA ASP A 361 -10.57 -3.32 17.54
C ASP A 361 -11.09 -2.50 18.74
N ASP A 362 -10.27 -2.33 19.79
CA ASP A 362 -10.60 -1.51 20.97
C ASP A 362 -10.75 -0.01 20.66
N ASP A 363 -10.08 0.47 19.61
CA ASP A 363 -10.02 1.89 19.22
C ASP A 363 -10.97 2.21 18.05
N PHE A 364 -11.85 1.26 17.69
CA PHE A 364 -12.70 1.36 16.51
C PHE A 364 -14.16 1.03 16.86
N ASN A 365 -15.02 2.06 16.87
CA ASN A 365 -16.43 1.93 17.24
C ASN A 365 -17.34 2.63 16.23
N VAL A 366 -17.55 1.97 15.10
CA VAL A 366 -18.36 2.46 13.97
C VAL A 366 -19.46 1.44 13.67
N GLU A 367 -20.72 1.85 13.57
CA GLU A 367 -21.79 0.94 13.15
C GLU A 367 -21.58 0.49 11.71
N LEU A 368 -22.04 -0.73 11.39
CA LEU A 368 -21.99 -1.24 10.02
C LEU A 368 -22.75 -0.29 9.06
N PRO A 369 -22.20 -0.03 7.86
CA PRO A 369 -22.90 0.76 6.85
C PRO A 369 -24.11 -0.01 6.29
N LEU A 370 -25.03 0.72 5.68
CA LEU A 370 -26.16 0.13 4.99
C LEU A 370 -25.72 -0.68 3.77
N VAL A 371 -26.54 -1.67 3.41
CA VAL A 371 -26.32 -2.55 2.25
C VAL A 371 -26.56 -1.84 0.91
N TYR A 372 -27.27 -0.71 0.93
CA TYR A 372 -27.65 0.08 -0.24
C TYR A 372 -27.33 1.58 -0.02
N ASP A 373 -27.23 2.34 -1.11
CA ASP A 373 -27.09 3.80 -1.03
C ASP A 373 -28.41 4.49 -0.69
N ILE A 374 -28.29 5.66 -0.06
CA ILE A 374 -29.43 6.49 0.35
C ILE A 374 -29.56 7.67 -0.61
N GLU A 375 -30.81 8.08 -0.84
CA GLU A 375 -31.14 9.29 -1.57
C GLU A 375 -30.51 10.54 -0.95
N PRO A 376 -29.71 11.33 -1.69
CA PRO A 376 -29.16 12.58 -1.21
C PRO A 376 -30.21 13.67 -1.03
N ASP A 377 -30.03 14.47 0.02
CA ASP A 377 -30.97 15.54 0.43
C ASP A 377 -31.23 16.62 -0.65
N ASN A 378 -30.39 16.70 -1.70
CA ASN A 378 -30.43 17.74 -2.72
C ASN A 378 -31.06 17.33 -4.08
N ILE A 379 -31.63 16.14 -4.22
CA ILE A 379 -32.16 15.65 -5.52
C ILE A 379 -33.21 16.56 -6.16
N PHE A 380 -34.07 17.20 -5.36
CA PHE A 380 -35.04 18.17 -5.86
C PHE A 380 -34.40 19.33 -6.64
N LYS A 381 -33.17 19.72 -6.29
CA LYS A 381 -32.43 20.76 -7.01
C LYS A 381 -31.82 20.22 -8.30
N LEU A 382 -31.44 18.95 -8.35
CA LEU A 382 -30.88 18.35 -9.56
C LEU A 382 -31.91 18.32 -10.71
N ASN A 383 -33.15 17.94 -10.40
CA ASN A 383 -34.24 17.96 -11.39
C ASN A 383 -34.50 19.35 -11.99
N THR A 384 -34.15 20.42 -11.28
CA THR A 384 -34.24 21.80 -11.83
C THR A 384 -33.14 22.12 -12.83
N PHE A 385 -31.97 21.48 -12.73
CA PHE A 385 -30.85 21.70 -13.66
C PHE A 385 -30.97 20.88 -14.94
N THR A 386 -31.66 19.73 -14.89
CA THR A 386 -31.61 18.73 -15.95
C THR A 386 -32.78 18.76 -16.92
N ASN A 387 -33.82 19.56 -16.68
CA ASN A 387 -35.10 19.49 -17.40
C ASN A 387 -35.63 18.03 -17.52
N GLY A 388 -35.26 17.15 -16.58
CA GLY A 388 -35.61 15.73 -16.60
C GLY A 388 -34.68 14.78 -17.39
N GLN A 389 -33.61 15.26 -18.03
CA GLN A 389 -32.63 14.41 -18.74
C GLN A 389 -31.31 14.29 -17.97
N LEU A 390 -31.04 13.11 -17.43
CA LEU A 390 -29.81 12.78 -16.70
C LEU A 390 -28.81 12.03 -17.60
N PRO A 391 -27.49 12.25 -17.43
CA PRO A 391 -26.47 11.39 -18.03
C PRO A 391 -26.66 9.92 -17.62
N VAL A 392 -26.35 8.99 -18.52
CA VAL A 392 -26.61 7.54 -18.37
C VAL A 392 -26.06 6.98 -17.05
N LEU A 393 -24.83 7.35 -16.66
CA LEU A 393 -24.23 6.86 -15.42
C LEU A 393 -24.95 7.37 -14.17
N LEU A 394 -25.46 8.60 -14.20
CA LEU A 394 -26.18 9.22 -13.08
C LEU A 394 -27.62 8.70 -13.01
N GLU A 395 -28.26 8.47 -14.15
CA GLU A 395 -29.57 7.78 -14.23
C GLU A 395 -29.48 6.38 -13.61
N ARG A 396 -28.45 5.61 -13.97
CA ARG A 396 -28.20 4.28 -13.40
C ARG A 396 -27.95 4.33 -11.89
N ALA A 397 -27.18 5.32 -11.42
CA ALA A 397 -26.96 5.53 -9.99
C ALA A 397 -28.27 5.84 -9.25
N GLN A 398 -29.11 6.72 -9.81
CA GLN A 398 -30.40 7.06 -9.24
C GLN A 398 -31.35 5.86 -9.20
N LYS A 399 -31.37 5.04 -10.26
CA LYS A 399 -32.16 3.81 -10.28
C LYS A 399 -31.76 2.85 -9.16
N ASN A 400 -30.46 2.65 -8.94
CA ASN A 400 -29.96 1.78 -7.86
C ASN A 400 -30.40 2.26 -6.47
N ILE A 401 -30.42 3.58 -6.24
CA ILE A 401 -30.92 4.19 -5.00
C ILE A 401 -32.42 3.93 -4.83
N ASN A 402 -33.21 4.21 -5.88
CA ASN A 402 -34.68 4.07 -5.84
C ASN A 402 -35.10 2.61 -5.59
N GLU A 403 -34.41 1.66 -6.21
CA GLU A 403 -34.66 0.23 -6.07
C GLU A 403 -33.99 -0.39 -4.83
N LYS A 404 -33.22 0.38 -4.05
CA LYS A 404 -32.42 -0.09 -2.91
C LYS A 404 -31.57 -1.31 -3.25
N GLN A 405 -30.88 -1.26 -4.39
CA GLN A 405 -30.01 -2.34 -4.84
C GLN A 405 -28.92 -2.60 -3.78
N PRO A 406 -28.67 -3.86 -3.38
CA PRO A 406 -27.78 -4.21 -2.27
C PRO A 406 -26.28 -4.16 -2.67
N ILE A 407 -25.84 -3.04 -3.22
CA ILE A 407 -24.50 -2.83 -3.81
C ILE A 407 -23.35 -2.94 -2.80
N TYR A 408 -23.62 -2.92 -1.49
CA TYR A 408 -22.62 -3.05 -0.42
C TYR A 408 -22.66 -4.38 0.32
N SER A 409 -23.41 -5.38 -0.16
CA SER A 409 -23.50 -6.69 0.51
C SER A 409 -22.13 -7.34 0.68
N ASP A 410 -21.37 -7.49 -0.42
CA ASP A 410 -20.06 -8.13 -0.37
C ASP A 410 -19.04 -7.31 0.44
N PHE A 411 -19.20 -5.98 0.50
CA PHE A 411 -18.37 -5.12 1.35
C PHE A 411 -18.56 -5.44 2.83
N LEU A 412 -19.79 -5.68 3.29
CA LEU A 412 -20.07 -6.08 4.67
C LEU A 412 -19.45 -7.43 5.02
N ASP A 413 -19.43 -8.37 4.07
CA ASP A 413 -18.78 -9.66 4.25
C ASP A 413 -17.26 -9.52 4.39
N ILE A 414 -16.64 -8.66 3.58
CA ILE A 414 -15.20 -8.35 3.69
C ILE A 414 -14.88 -7.70 5.04
N ILE A 415 -15.76 -6.86 5.59
CA ILE A 415 -15.60 -6.32 6.96
C ILE A 415 -15.50 -7.46 7.97
N PHE A 416 -16.41 -8.44 7.91
CA PHE A 416 -16.38 -9.58 8.82
C PHE A 416 -15.08 -10.39 8.68
N VAL A 417 -14.71 -10.74 7.44
CA VAL A 417 -13.46 -11.44 7.12
C VAL A 417 -12.24 -10.70 7.66
N SER A 418 -12.20 -9.37 7.51
CA SER A 418 -11.08 -8.56 8.01
C SER A 418 -10.90 -8.64 9.53
N ARG A 419 -11.99 -8.75 10.30
CA ARG A 419 -11.91 -8.99 11.77
C ARG A 419 -11.23 -10.32 12.08
N LEU A 420 -11.56 -11.38 11.34
CA LEU A 420 -10.88 -12.68 11.48
C LEU A 420 -9.39 -12.58 11.15
N VAL A 421 -9.04 -11.89 10.07
CA VAL A 421 -7.64 -11.63 9.70
C VAL A 421 -6.91 -10.94 10.85
N GLY A 422 -7.49 -9.88 11.45
CA GLY A 422 -6.89 -9.18 12.60
C GLY A 422 -6.64 -10.08 13.81
N ARG A 423 -7.60 -10.95 14.15
CA ARG A 423 -7.47 -11.93 15.23
C ARG A 423 -6.37 -12.96 14.94
N ILE A 424 -6.32 -13.50 13.72
CA ILE A 424 -5.27 -14.44 13.29
C ILE A 424 -3.90 -13.79 13.37
N LEU A 425 -3.74 -12.57 12.87
CA LEU A 425 -2.46 -11.86 12.92
C LEU A 425 -1.99 -11.65 14.36
N THR A 426 -2.90 -11.30 15.26
CA THR A 426 -2.60 -11.12 16.69
C THR A 426 -2.17 -12.44 17.35
N LEU A 427 -2.88 -13.52 17.07
CA LEU A 427 -2.65 -14.83 17.68
C LEU A 427 -1.41 -15.55 17.13
N PHE A 428 -1.14 -15.47 15.83
CA PHE A 428 -0.16 -16.34 15.16
C PHE A 428 1.05 -15.61 14.57
N TYR A 429 0.95 -14.30 14.29
CA TYR A 429 1.97 -13.55 13.56
C TYR A 429 2.65 -12.45 14.36
N MET A 430 2.20 -12.17 15.59
CA MET A 430 2.88 -11.21 16.47
C MET A 430 4.22 -11.76 16.98
N PRO A 431 5.29 -10.95 17.08
CA PRO A 431 6.60 -11.42 17.52
C PRO A 431 6.60 -12.13 18.88
N LYS A 432 5.71 -11.70 19.79
CA LYS A 432 5.55 -12.31 21.12
C LYS A 432 4.86 -13.68 21.06
N THR A 433 3.93 -13.89 20.13
CA THR A 433 3.11 -15.11 20.06
C THR A 433 3.73 -16.19 19.18
N ILE A 434 4.52 -15.82 18.15
CA ILE A 434 5.20 -16.75 17.23
C ILE A 434 6.01 -17.85 17.96
N THR A 435 6.59 -17.51 19.11
CA THR A 435 7.40 -18.44 19.91
C THR A 435 6.58 -19.50 20.66
N ASN A 436 5.29 -19.24 20.95
CA ASN A 436 4.39 -20.08 21.75
C ASN A 436 3.13 -20.52 20.99
N ILE A 437 3.21 -20.69 19.66
CA ILE A 437 2.09 -21.22 18.87
C ILE A 437 1.86 -22.70 19.24
N GLY A 438 0.81 -22.98 20.00
CA GLY A 438 0.23 -24.33 20.15
C GLY A 438 -0.86 -24.57 19.10
N VAL A 439 -1.02 -25.83 18.66
CA VAL A 439 -2.00 -26.23 17.62
C VAL A 439 -3.44 -25.93 18.06
N ASN A 440 -3.73 -26.00 19.36
CA ASN A 440 -5.07 -25.76 19.94
C ASN A 440 -5.40 -24.28 20.20
N MET A 441 -4.49 -23.34 19.92
CA MET A 441 -4.82 -21.91 19.98
C MET A 441 -5.70 -21.55 18.79
N GLY A 442 -6.73 -20.72 19.00
CA GLY A 442 -7.52 -20.14 17.91
C GLY A 442 -8.81 -20.87 17.52
N PHE A 443 -9.33 -21.78 18.35
CA PHE A 443 -10.62 -22.47 18.10
C PHE A 443 -11.80 -21.50 17.83
N GLU A 444 -11.79 -20.33 18.47
CA GLU A 444 -12.79 -19.28 18.25
C GLU A 444 -12.74 -18.74 16.81
N VAL A 445 -11.56 -18.65 16.21
CA VAL A 445 -11.39 -18.23 14.80
C VAL A 445 -11.98 -19.28 13.88
N ASP A 446 -11.67 -20.55 14.13
CA ASP A 446 -12.15 -21.67 13.33
C ASP A 446 -13.69 -21.78 13.41
N SER A 447 -14.26 -21.63 14.61
CA SER A 447 -15.72 -21.61 14.82
C SER A 447 -16.39 -20.43 14.10
N SER A 448 -15.81 -19.23 14.21
CA SER A 448 -16.34 -18.03 13.55
C SER A 448 -16.27 -18.12 12.02
N LEU A 449 -15.24 -18.77 11.49
CA LEU A 449 -15.07 -18.98 10.05
C LEU A 449 -16.14 -19.94 9.50
N ILE A 450 -16.39 -21.05 10.20
CA ILE A 450 -17.42 -22.04 9.83
C ILE A 450 -18.81 -21.40 9.89
N GLU A 451 -19.08 -20.62 10.94
CA GLU A 451 -20.35 -19.91 11.09
C GLU A 451 -20.60 -18.94 9.92
N TRP A 452 -19.57 -18.18 9.52
CA TRP A 452 -19.66 -17.29 8.37
C TRP A 452 -19.90 -18.04 7.06
N GLN A 453 -19.19 -19.14 6.83
CA GLN A 453 -19.37 -19.96 5.63
C GLN A 453 -20.80 -20.53 5.55
N THR A 454 -21.31 -21.07 6.67
CA THR A 454 -22.66 -21.65 6.72
C THR A 454 -23.74 -20.60 6.45
N LYS A 455 -23.56 -19.39 6.97
CA LYS A 455 -24.45 -18.25 6.69
C LYS A 455 -24.43 -17.84 5.22
N ARG A 456 -23.27 -17.86 4.56
CA ARG A 456 -23.14 -17.56 3.12
C ARG A 456 -23.76 -18.64 2.25
N GLU A 457 -23.55 -19.92 2.57
CA GLU A 457 -24.12 -21.05 1.82
C GLU A 457 -25.67 -21.06 1.87
N ALA A 458 -26.26 -20.62 2.99
CA ALA A 458 -27.71 -20.47 3.12
C ALA A 458 -28.28 -19.31 2.28
N ASN A 459 -27.48 -18.29 1.98
CA ASN A 459 -27.87 -17.15 1.14
C ASN A 459 -27.56 -17.46 -0.34
N VAL A 460 -28.42 -18.30 -0.95
CA VAL A 460 -28.31 -18.87 -2.31
C VAL A 460 -28.22 -17.84 -3.45
N SER A 461 -28.34 -16.53 -3.16
CA SER A 461 -28.28 -15.44 -4.14
C SER A 461 -26.89 -14.87 -4.43
N SER A 462 -25.79 -15.42 -3.87
CA SER A 462 -24.46 -14.86 -4.15
C SER A 462 -23.98 -15.25 -5.56
N ASN A 463 -24.01 -14.28 -6.48
CA ASN A 463 -23.38 -14.37 -7.80
C ASN A 463 -21.84 -14.54 -7.72
N ASN A 464 -21.25 -14.52 -6.51
CA ASN A 464 -19.82 -14.42 -6.25
C ASN A 464 -19.25 -15.60 -5.44
N LYS A 465 -19.71 -16.83 -5.69
CA LYS A 465 -19.17 -18.06 -5.04
C LYS A 465 -17.65 -18.20 -5.13
N ALA A 466 -17.05 -17.72 -6.22
CA ALA A 466 -15.59 -17.71 -6.39
C ALA A 466 -14.89 -16.78 -5.38
N ILE A 467 -15.48 -15.62 -5.07
CA ILE A 467 -14.95 -14.67 -4.09
C ILE A 467 -15.03 -15.26 -2.68
N ASP A 468 -16.15 -15.89 -2.35
CA ASP A 468 -16.32 -16.57 -1.05
C ASP A 468 -15.26 -17.65 -0.84
N GLN A 469 -15.06 -18.49 -1.87
CA GLN A 469 -14.07 -19.54 -1.85
C GLN A 469 -12.64 -18.99 -1.70
N LEU A 470 -12.35 -17.84 -2.34
CA LEU A 470 -11.07 -17.14 -2.23
C LEU A 470 -10.81 -16.63 -0.82
N LEU A 471 -11.78 -15.91 -0.24
CA LEU A 471 -11.64 -15.35 1.12
C LEU A 471 -11.52 -16.47 2.16
N TYR A 472 -12.35 -17.51 2.05
CA TYR A 472 -12.30 -18.68 2.93
C TYR A 472 -10.94 -19.38 2.86
N SER A 473 -10.47 -19.69 1.65
CA SER A 473 -9.19 -20.36 1.43
C SER A 473 -8.00 -19.49 1.90
N GLY A 474 -8.10 -18.17 1.72
CA GLY A 474 -7.13 -17.21 2.22
C GLY A 474 -7.01 -17.22 3.74
N ILE A 475 -8.15 -17.23 4.45
CA ILE A 475 -8.17 -17.33 5.92
C ILE A 475 -7.58 -18.66 6.38
N LEU A 476 -7.93 -19.78 5.74
CA LEU A 476 -7.36 -21.09 6.07
C LEU A 476 -5.83 -21.09 5.94
N LEU A 477 -5.31 -20.56 4.83
CA LEU A 477 -3.86 -20.45 4.65
C LEU A 477 -3.24 -19.57 5.74
N LEU A 478 -3.79 -18.38 5.98
CA LEU A 478 -3.26 -17.49 7.01
C LEU A 478 -3.29 -18.15 8.40
N ARG A 479 -4.32 -18.94 8.70
CA ARG A 479 -4.47 -19.63 9.99
C ARG A 479 -3.48 -20.79 10.19
N TYR A 480 -3.29 -21.63 9.17
CA TYR A 480 -2.62 -22.94 9.34
C TYR A 480 -1.16 -22.97 8.85
N LEU A 481 -0.78 -22.08 7.93
CA LEU A 481 0.58 -22.04 7.36
C LEU A 481 1.71 -21.78 8.39
N PRO A 482 1.49 -21.05 9.51
CA PRO A 482 2.50 -20.94 10.57
C PRO A 482 2.76 -22.27 11.30
N ALA A 483 1.72 -23.08 11.49
CA ALA A 483 1.84 -24.37 12.18
C ALA A 483 2.58 -25.38 11.29
N THR A 484 2.30 -25.37 9.98
CA THR A 484 3.00 -26.25 9.05
C THR A 484 4.50 -25.97 9.04
N ALA A 485 4.93 -24.71 9.12
CA ALA A 485 6.35 -24.32 9.08
C ALA A 485 7.24 -24.98 10.18
N LYS A 486 6.66 -25.38 11.32
CA LYS A 486 7.39 -26.01 12.45
C LYS A 486 7.58 -27.52 12.31
N ILE A 487 6.96 -28.14 11.31
CA ILE A 487 7.01 -29.59 11.08
C ILE A 487 8.35 -29.94 10.43
N THR A 488 9.21 -30.69 11.14
CA THR A 488 10.59 -31.00 10.69
C THR A 488 10.82 -32.43 10.21
N THR A 489 10.08 -33.45 10.66
CA THR A 489 10.28 -34.85 10.24
C THR A 489 9.11 -35.78 10.63
N LYS A 490 8.61 -36.54 9.63
CA LYS A 490 7.81 -37.78 9.63
C LYS A 490 6.63 -37.97 10.62
N GLU A 491 5.43 -38.00 10.02
CA GLU A 491 4.30 -38.91 10.28
C GLU A 491 3.61 -38.84 11.66
N ASN A 492 3.08 -37.66 12.01
CA ASN A 492 1.88 -37.59 12.85
C ASN A 492 0.64 -37.36 11.96
N GLY A 493 -0.48 -38.04 12.24
CA GLY A 493 -1.72 -37.92 11.44
C GLY A 493 -2.25 -36.49 11.31
N ASP A 494 -2.09 -35.69 12.38
CA ASP A 494 -2.52 -34.29 12.42
C ASP A 494 -1.68 -33.38 11.49
N GLU A 495 -0.39 -33.67 11.33
CA GLU A 495 0.52 -32.89 10.49
C GLU A 495 0.20 -33.04 9.00
N GLN A 496 -0.12 -34.27 8.58
CA GLN A 496 -0.55 -34.55 7.21
C GLN A 496 -1.92 -33.93 6.92
N HIS A 497 -2.83 -33.94 7.90
CA HIS A 497 -4.13 -33.29 7.77
C HIS A 497 -3.99 -31.77 7.54
N LEU A 498 -3.15 -31.09 8.33
CA LEU A 498 -2.87 -29.65 8.15
C LEU A 498 -2.26 -29.33 6.79
N LEU A 499 -1.30 -30.15 6.33
CA LEU A 499 -0.69 -29.98 5.01
C LEU A 499 -1.73 -30.17 3.89
N ASN A 500 -2.62 -31.15 4.01
CA ASN A 500 -3.70 -31.38 3.06
C ASN A 500 -4.67 -30.19 3.02
N LEU A 501 -5.06 -29.64 4.18
CA LEU A 501 -5.90 -28.44 4.26
C LEU A 501 -5.27 -27.24 3.55
N CYS A 502 -3.98 -26.97 3.82
CA CYS A 502 -3.27 -25.89 3.13
C CYS A 502 -3.15 -26.14 1.62
N THR A 503 -2.97 -27.40 1.20
CA THR A 503 -2.89 -27.76 -0.22
C THR A 503 -4.22 -27.51 -0.93
N ILE A 504 -5.33 -27.95 -0.35
CA ILE A 504 -6.68 -27.73 -0.88
C ILE A 504 -6.97 -26.24 -0.97
N ALA A 505 -6.69 -25.48 0.11
CA ALA A 505 -6.90 -24.04 0.12
C ALA A 505 -6.06 -23.31 -0.95
N ALA A 506 -4.78 -23.66 -1.10
CA ALA A 506 -3.92 -23.06 -2.11
C ALA A 506 -4.40 -23.37 -3.55
N ASN A 507 -4.86 -24.60 -3.81
CA ASN A 507 -5.44 -24.96 -5.11
C ASN A 507 -6.71 -24.15 -5.41
N ASN A 508 -7.63 -24.08 -4.44
CA ASN A 508 -8.86 -23.32 -4.58
C ASN A 508 -8.61 -21.83 -4.90
N ILE A 509 -7.57 -21.23 -4.31
CA ILE A 509 -7.19 -19.84 -4.62
C ILE A 509 -6.78 -19.72 -6.09
N VAL A 510 -5.89 -20.59 -6.58
CA VAL A 510 -5.41 -20.52 -7.98
C VAL A 510 -6.55 -20.80 -8.95
N ASP A 511 -7.37 -21.82 -8.69
CA ASP A 511 -8.49 -22.18 -9.55
C ASP A 511 -9.54 -21.06 -9.63
N SER A 512 -9.85 -20.43 -8.50
CA SER A 512 -10.79 -19.31 -8.46
C SER A 512 -10.20 -18.08 -9.16
N LEU A 513 -8.93 -17.74 -8.96
CA LEU A 513 -8.28 -16.62 -9.65
C LEU A 513 -8.16 -16.83 -11.16
N ASP A 514 -7.93 -18.05 -11.63
CA ASP A 514 -7.91 -18.36 -13.07
C ASP A 514 -9.29 -18.16 -13.71
N SER A 515 -10.37 -18.45 -12.97
CA SER A 515 -11.75 -18.31 -13.45
C SER A 515 -12.24 -16.86 -13.52
N LEU A 516 -11.60 -15.93 -12.82
CA LEU A 516 -12.04 -14.54 -12.77
C LEU A 516 -11.60 -13.75 -14.01
N PRO A 517 -12.50 -12.98 -14.64
CA PRO A 517 -12.16 -12.18 -15.82
C PRO A 517 -11.25 -10.99 -15.46
N VAL A 518 -11.44 -10.41 -14.28
CA VAL A 518 -10.76 -9.23 -13.74
C VAL A 518 -10.36 -9.52 -12.28
N PRO A 519 -9.19 -9.05 -11.80
CA PRO A 519 -8.82 -9.25 -10.40
C PRO A 519 -9.77 -8.54 -9.43
N ILE A 520 -10.21 -9.27 -8.39
CA ILE A 520 -10.76 -8.69 -7.15
C ILE A 520 -9.64 -7.85 -6.52
N ILE A 521 -9.93 -6.70 -5.90
CA ILE A 521 -8.96 -5.69 -5.35
C ILE A 521 -7.49 -6.10 -5.51
N PRO A 522 -6.69 -5.42 -6.35
CA PRO A 522 -5.30 -5.80 -6.60
C PRO A 522 -4.51 -6.15 -5.33
N SER A 523 -4.69 -5.40 -4.24
CA SER A 523 -4.01 -5.67 -2.96
C SER A 523 -4.42 -6.97 -2.25
N ILE A 524 -5.69 -7.39 -2.35
CA ILE A 524 -6.16 -8.66 -1.75
C ILE A 524 -5.72 -9.82 -2.62
N THR A 525 -5.87 -9.71 -3.95
CA THR A 525 -5.41 -10.75 -4.89
C THR A 525 -3.90 -10.98 -4.77
N ASP A 526 -3.11 -9.92 -4.66
CA ASP A 526 -1.67 -9.98 -4.36
C ASP A 526 -1.39 -10.76 -3.08
N GLY A 527 -2.13 -10.49 -2.00
CA GLY A 527 -1.98 -11.20 -0.72
C GLY A 527 -2.30 -12.69 -0.83
N LEU A 528 -3.43 -13.01 -1.46
CA LEU A 528 -3.89 -14.40 -1.64
C LEU A 528 -2.92 -15.21 -2.51
N ILE A 529 -2.43 -14.63 -3.61
CA ILE A 529 -1.48 -15.31 -4.48
C ILE A 529 -0.12 -15.49 -3.81
N SER A 530 0.33 -14.52 -3.01
CA SER A 530 1.55 -14.68 -2.20
C SER A 530 1.38 -15.82 -1.17
N LEU A 531 0.24 -15.91 -0.48
CA LEU A 531 -0.05 -17.00 0.46
C LEU A 531 -0.06 -18.37 -0.23
N ALA A 532 -0.75 -18.50 -1.36
CA ALA A 532 -0.81 -19.74 -2.13
C ALA A 532 0.60 -20.16 -2.60
N ARG A 533 1.42 -19.22 -3.06
CA ARG A 533 2.82 -19.50 -3.45
C ARG A 533 3.66 -20.01 -2.28
N VAL A 534 3.53 -19.41 -1.10
CA VAL A 534 4.26 -19.91 0.09
C VAL A 534 3.81 -21.32 0.44
N ALA A 535 2.51 -21.62 0.36
CA ALA A 535 2.00 -22.97 0.58
C ALA A 535 2.60 -23.98 -0.42
N PHE A 536 2.59 -23.68 -1.72
CA PHE A 536 3.17 -24.56 -2.73
C PHE A 536 4.68 -24.75 -2.58
N LEU A 537 5.41 -23.70 -2.18
CA LEU A 537 6.85 -23.83 -1.89
C LEU A 537 7.11 -24.76 -0.71
N GLN A 538 6.33 -24.64 0.38
CA GLN A 538 6.45 -25.55 1.52
C GLN A 538 6.11 -27.00 1.15
N ILE A 539 5.15 -27.22 0.25
CA ILE A 539 4.81 -28.56 -0.27
C ILE A 539 5.99 -29.13 -1.07
N CYS A 540 6.54 -28.34 -2.00
CA CYS A 540 7.68 -28.74 -2.84
C CYS A 540 8.93 -29.14 -2.03
N ASP A 541 9.14 -28.51 -0.87
CA ASP A 541 10.28 -28.80 -0.01
C ASP A 541 10.10 -30.08 0.84
N ARG A 542 8.89 -30.67 0.90
CA ARG A 542 8.52 -31.72 1.87
C ARG A 542 8.09 -33.06 1.28
N THR A 543 7.58 -33.11 0.05
CA THR A 543 6.93 -34.32 -0.49
C THR A 543 7.78 -35.10 -1.52
N ASN A 544 7.45 -36.38 -1.76
CA ASN A 544 7.99 -37.21 -2.85
C ASN A 544 7.52 -36.70 -4.24
N ASP A 545 8.14 -37.20 -5.32
CA ASP A 545 8.13 -36.63 -6.68
C ASP A 545 6.76 -36.26 -7.29
N ASP A 546 5.67 -36.98 -7.00
CA ASP A 546 4.35 -36.70 -7.62
C ASP A 546 3.65 -35.45 -7.06
N TYR A 547 3.59 -35.26 -5.73
CA TYR A 547 3.03 -34.04 -5.13
C TYR A 547 3.87 -32.80 -5.46
N ASN A 548 5.18 -32.99 -5.66
CA ASN A 548 6.07 -31.95 -6.17
C ASN A 548 5.70 -31.53 -7.60
N SER A 549 5.27 -32.46 -8.45
CA SER A 549 4.91 -32.15 -9.84
C SER A 549 3.69 -31.21 -9.94
N GLN A 550 2.61 -31.51 -9.21
CA GLN A 550 1.40 -30.68 -9.20
C GLN A 550 1.65 -29.32 -8.53
N ALA A 551 2.41 -29.28 -7.43
CA ALA A 551 2.77 -28.02 -6.79
C ALA A 551 3.62 -27.12 -7.70
N ARG A 552 4.53 -27.69 -8.51
CA ARG A 552 5.29 -26.94 -9.54
C ARG A 552 4.39 -26.40 -10.65
N ILE A 553 3.39 -27.16 -11.10
CA ILE A 553 2.39 -26.68 -12.08
C ILE A 553 1.62 -25.49 -11.50
N ASN A 554 1.15 -25.59 -10.26
CA ASN A 554 0.40 -24.52 -9.62
C ASN A 554 1.26 -23.29 -9.31
N LEU A 555 2.56 -23.45 -9.02
CA LEU A 555 3.51 -22.32 -8.95
C LEU A 555 3.66 -21.60 -10.29
N ARG A 556 3.67 -22.32 -11.43
CA ARG A 556 3.65 -21.70 -12.77
C ARG A 556 2.35 -20.95 -13.00
N ARG A 557 1.21 -21.53 -12.63
CA ARG A 557 -0.10 -20.85 -12.71
C ARG A 557 -0.12 -19.56 -11.90
N CYS A 558 0.39 -19.59 -10.66
CA CYS A 558 0.55 -18.39 -9.84
C CYS A 558 1.38 -17.29 -10.54
N LEU A 559 2.51 -17.66 -11.16
CA LEU A 559 3.32 -16.69 -11.91
C LEU A 559 2.58 -16.12 -13.12
N ASN A 560 1.82 -16.95 -13.85
CA ASN A 560 1.03 -16.50 -14.99
C ASN A 560 -0.07 -15.52 -14.56
N ILE A 561 -0.74 -15.79 -13.44
CA ILE A 561 -1.73 -14.87 -12.86
C ILE A 561 -1.06 -13.55 -12.48
N CYS A 562 0.11 -13.59 -11.82
CA CYS A 562 0.86 -12.37 -11.51
C CYS A 562 1.20 -11.55 -12.77
N MET A 563 1.67 -12.22 -13.83
CA MET A 563 1.99 -11.55 -15.10
C MET A 563 0.75 -10.97 -15.79
N ARG A 564 -0.36 -11.72 -15.82
CA ARG A 564 -1.65 -11.28 -16.39
C ARG A 564 -2.19 -10.04 -15.68
N ASN A 565 -2.02 -9.96 -14.36
CA ASN A 565 -2.55 -8.89 -13.53
C ASN A 565 -1.53 -7.76 -13.24
N GLU A 566 -0.40 -7.74 -13.94
CA GLU A 566 0.70 -6.77 -13.72
C GLU A 566 1.22 -6.70 -12.27
N ILE A 567 1.11 -7.83 -11.54
CA ILE A 567 1.55 -7.96 -10.16
C ILE A 567 3.07 -8.13 -10.15
N ALA A 568 3.77 -7.20 -9.51
CA ALA A 568 5.22 -7.27 -9.40
C ALA A 568 5.64 -8.51 -8.60
N VAL A 569 6.55 -9.33 -9.14
CA VAL A 569 7.11 -10.50 -8.44
C VAL A 569 8.54 -10.18 -7.98
N PRO A 570 8.97 -10.44 -6.72
CA PRO A 570 10.31 -10.12 -6.25
C PRO A 570 11.30 -10.97 -7.04
N SER A 571 12.39 -10.36 -7.48
CA SER A 571 13.41 -11.01 -8.30
C SER A 571 13.94 -12.29 -7.65
N GLN A 572 14.13 -12.30 -6.33
CA GLN A 572 14.59 -13.48 -5.58
C GLN A 572 13.58 -14.64 -5.60
N ASN A 573 12.29 -14.35 -5.41
CA ASN A 573 11.24 -15.37 -5.50
C ASN A 573 11.07 -15.86 -6.93
N SER A 574 11.16 -14.97 -7.92
CA SER A 574 11.16 -15.34 -9.34
C SER A 574 12.32 -16.29 -9.66
N ILE A 575 13.52 -16.04 -9.14
CA ILE A 575 14.70 -16.91 -9.36
C ILE A 575 14.53 -18.26 -8.64
N ALA A 576 14.07 -18.27 -7.39
CA ALA A 576 13.86 -19.50 -6.63
C ALA A 576 12.78 -20.37 -7.27
N ILE A 577 11.65 -19.76 -7.66
CA ILE A 577 10.55 -20.43 -8.34
C ILE A 577 11.01 -20.93 -9.72
N LYS A 578 11.72 -20.12 -10.52
CA LYS A 578 12.30 -20.56 -11.80
C LYS A 578 13.27 -21.73 -11.65
N LYS A 579 14.10 -21.74 -10.60
CA LYS A 579 15.00 -22.87 -10.31
C LYS A 579 14.25 -24.13 -9.92
N LEU A 580 13.15 -24.03 -9.18
CA LEU A 580 12.29 -25.15 -8.82
C LEU A 580 11.45 -25.67 -9.99
N ILE A 581 11.05 -24.78 -10.90
CA ILE A 581 10.31 -25.08 -12.12
C ILE A 581 11.15 -25.81 -13.17
N ASN A 582 12.44 -25.50 -13.25
CA ASN A 582 13.38 -26.03 -14.23
C ASN A 582 14.07 -27.34 -13.78
N LYS A 583 14.04 -27.64 -12.48
CA LYS A 583 14.25 -28.99 -11.96
C LYS A 583 12.99 -29.81 -12.18
#